data_AF-A0A933LT69-F1
#
_entry.id   AF-A0A933LT69-F1
#
_cell.length_a   1.000
_cell.length_b   1.000
_cell.length_c   1.000
_cell.angle_alpha   90.00
_cell.angle_beta   90.00
_cell.angle_gamma   90.00
#
_symmetry.space_group_name_H-M   'P 1'
#
loop_
_entity.id
_entity.type
_entity.pdbx_description
1 polymer ?
#
loop_
_entity_poly.entity_id
_entity_poly.type
_entity_poly.pdbx_seq_one_letter_code
_entity_poly.pdbx_strand_id
1 'polypeptide(L)'
;MPTICGRGFYNHRPLLLLMDRILDGRPVAVAGDGSLPGDFVAVGDVVQAFLLAGERPQALREAFNVSARESASHLEIVQAMIEATGSPSRVLCIPAPLARAALWAGRLLRVHDLPACQDGYLFHPNRYSIEKARRLLGYSPALSAAAAAAVLIEGYREDRDAVRRRSRGY
;
A
#
# COMPACT_ATOMS: atom_id res chain seq x y z
N MET A 1 -9.80 -1.51 -4.04
CA MET A 1 -8.77 -2.38 -4.65
C MET A 1 -7.49 -2.20 -3.84
N PRO A 2 -6.77 -3.28 -3.48
CA PRO A 2 -5.52 -3.17 -2.73
C PRO A 2 -4.43 -2.45 -3.51
N THR A 3 -3.42 -1.97 -2.79
CA THR A 3 -2.20 -1.39 -3.39
C THR A 3 -1.37 -2.50 -4.03
N ILE A 4 -1.09 -2.40 -5.33
CA ILE A 4 -0.24 -3.36 -6.04
C ILE A 4 1.22 -3.03 -5.75
N CYS A 5 1.98 -4.05 -5.37
CA CYS A 5 3.35 -3.95 -4.89
C CYS A 5 4.28 -4.63 -5.85
N GLY A 6 5.08 -3.83 -6.55
CA GLY A 6 6.05 -4.35 -7.50
C GLY A 6 6.90 -3.21 -8.02
N ARG A 7 8.12 -3.54 -8.42
CA ARG A 7 9.03 -2.58 -9.04
C ARG A 7 8.37 -1.96 -10.28
N GLY A 8 8.52 -0.65 -10.44
CA GLY A 8 7.97 0.12 -11.56
C GLY A 8 6.52 0.60 -11.38
N PHE A 9 5.79 0.14 -10.36
CA PHE A 9 4.42 0.63 -10.07
C PHE A 9 4.43 1.65 -8.92
N TYR A 10 4.69 2.92 -9.28
CA TYR A 10 4.84 4.04 -8.34
C TYR A 10 3.84 5.16 -8.65
N ASN A 11 2.57 4.93 -8.32
CA ASN A 11 1.45 5.74 -8.81
C ASN A 11 0.81 6.65 -7.75
N HIS A 12 1.15 6.49 -6.47
CA HIS A 12 0.49 7.20 -5.37
C HIS A 12 1.48 8.09 -4.59
N ARG A 13 1.36 9.41 -4.77
CA ARG A 13 2.24 10.42 -4.15
C ARG A 13 2.43 10.27 -2.63
N PRO A 14 1.41 9.96 -1.81
CA PRO A 14 1.61 9.83 -0.36
C PRO A 14 2.45 8.61 0.01
N LEU A 15 2.27 7.52 -0.71
CA LEU A 15 3.09 6.32 -0.55
C LEU A 15 4.54 6.59 -0.93
N LEU A 16 4.77 7.38 -2.00
CA LEU A 16 6.12 7.83 -2.37
C LEU A 16 6.74 8.73 -1.30
N LEU A 17 5.98 9.68 -0.75
CA LEU A 17 6.45 10.53 0.35
C LEU A 17 6.76 9.72 1.61
N LEU A 18 5.92 8.73 1.92
CA LEU A 18 6.14 7.79 3.01
C LEU A 18 7.45 7.02 2.83
N MET A 19 7.63 6.36 1.68
CA MET A 19 8.86 5.62 1.38
C MET A 19 10.08 6.54 1.36
N ASP A 20 9.95 7.77 0.84
CA ASP A 20 11.02 8.77 0.89
C ASP A 20 11.41 9.13 2.32
N ARG A 21 10.45 9.32 3.23
CA ARG A 21 10.76 9.59 4.64
C ARG A 21 11.47 8.40 5.30
N ILE A 22 11.04 7.18 4.99
CA ILE A 22 11.67 5.96 5.50
C ILE A 22 13.12 5.89 5.01
N LEU A 23 13.35 6.05 3.70
CA LEU A 23 14.69 6.00 3.11
C LEU A 23 15.60 7.15 3.56
N ASP A 24 15.03 8.29 3.94
CA ASP A 24 15.76 9.44 4.52
C ASP A 24 15.98 9.32 6.04
N GLY A 25 15.59 8.21 6.67
CA GLY A 25 15.73 7.99 8.12
C GLY A 25 14.87 8.93 8.97
N ARG A 26 13.83 9.53 8.37
CA ARG A 26 12.96 10.51 9.04
C ARG A 26 11.80 9.80 9.76
N PRO A 27 11.28 10.36 10.86
CA PRO A 27 10.08 9.82 11.49
C PRO A 27 8.90 9.77 10.52
N VAL A 28 8.09 8.73 10.69
CA VAL A 28 6.91 8.43 9.88
C VAL A 28 5.67 8.50 10.77
N ALA A 29 4.64 9.19 10.30
CA ALA A 29 3.37 9.30 11.00
C ALA A 29 2.38 8.23 10.53
N VAL A 30 1.69 7.59 11.49
CA VAL A 30 0.54 6.70 11.25
C VAL A 30 -0.67 7.28 11.97
N ALA A 31 -1.82 7.30 11.31
CA ALA A 31 -3.06 7.82 11.89
C ALA A 31 -3.69 6.82 12.87
N GLY A 32 -4.22 7.34 13.99
CA GLY A 32 -4.77 6.53 15.06
C GLY A 32 -3.69 5.78 15.82
N ASP A 33 -4.01 4.56 16.25
CA ASP A 33 -3.08 3.60 16.87
C ASP A 33 -2.34 2.74 15.83
N GLY A 34 -2.64 2.92 14.55
CA GLY A 34 -2.08 2.14 13.45
C GLY A 34 -2.68 0.76 13.26
N SER A 35 -3.72 0.39 14.02
CA SER A 35 -4.40 -0.91 13.95
C SER A 35 -5.30 -1.09 12.73
N LEU A 36 -5.61 0.00 12.01
CA LEU A 36 -6.46 -0.06 10.83
C LEU A 36 -5.83 -0.98 9.77
N PRO A 37 -6.60 -1.95 9.24
CA PRO A 37 -6.11 -2.85 8.20
C PRO A 37 -5.93 -2.09 6.89
N GLY A 38 -4.77 -2.28 6.28
CA GLY A 38 -4.44 -1.89 4.92
C GLY A 38 -4.12 -3.12 4.09
N ASP A 39 -4.54 -3.09 2.83
CA ASP A 39 -4.38 -4.23 1.94
C ASP A 39 -3.41 -3.90 0.81
N PHE A 40 -2.33 -4.68 0.77
CA PHE A 40 -1.23 -4.63 -0.20
C PHE A 40 -1.15 -6.00 -0.87
N VAL A 41 -0.85 -6.05 -2.16
CA VAL A 41 -0.73 -7.32 -2.90
C VAL A 41 0.48 -7.29 -3.80
N ALA A 42 1.27 -8.36 -3.80
CA ALA A 42 2.42 -8.46 -4.69
C ALA A 42 1.98 -8.56 -6.15
N VAL A 43 2.71 -7.90 -7.06
CA VAL A 43 2.39 -7.93 -8.49
C VAL A 43 2.40 -9.37 -9.05
N GLY A 44 3.26 -10.25 -8.52
CA GLY A 44 3.28 -11.67 -8.87
C GLY A 44 1.98 -12.40 -8.52
N ASP A 45 1.40 -12.10 -7.35
CA ASP A 45 0.11 -12.66 -6.93
C ASP A 45 -1.02 -12.10 -7.81
N VAL A 46 -0.96 -10.82 -8.18
CA VAL A 46 -1.91 -10.25 -9.14
C VAL A 46 -1.86 -10.98 -10.48
N VAL A 47 -0.67 -11.18 -11.03
CA VAL A 47 -0.47 -11.92 -12.29
C VAL A 47 -1.00 -13.35 -12.17
N GLN A 48 -0.73 -14.05 -11.06
CA GLN A 48 -1.27 -15.38 -10.80
C GLN A 48 -2.81 -15.39 -10.87
N ALA A 49 -3.48 -14.42 -10.23
CA ALA A 49 -4.94 -14.33 -10.25
C ALA A 49 -5.49 -14.12 -11.68
N PHE A 50 -4.84 -13.27 -12.49
CA PHE A 50 -5.24 -13.05 -13.89
C PHE A 50 -5.05 -14.28 -14.75
N LEU A 51 -3.92 -14.99 -14.63
CA LEU A 51 -3.67 -16.24 -15.36
C LEU A 51 -4.73 -17.29 -15.00
N LEU A 52 -5.01 -17.48 -13.71
CA LEU A 52 -6.05 -18.40 -13.26
C LEU A 52 -7.44 -17.99 -13.75
N ALA A 53 -7.77 -16.71 -13.76
CA ALA A 53 -9.04 -16.24 -14.30
C ALA A 53 -9.18 -16.50 -15.81
N GLY A 54 -8.08 -16.49 -16.56
CA GLY A 54 -8.07 -16.85 -17.99
C GLY A 54 -8.21 -18.35 -18.26
N GLU A 55 -7.76 -19.20 -17.34
CA GLU A 55 -7.74 -20.66 -17.51
C GLU A 55 -8.98 -21.36 -16.95
N ARG A 56 -9.70 -20.74 -16.01
CA ARG A 56 -10.78 -21.39 -15.25
C ARG A 56 -12.15 -21.03 -15.83
N PRO A 57 -12.94 -21.99 -16.33
CA PRO A 57 -14.31 -21.73 -16.80
C PRO A 57 -15.20 -21.08 -15.73
N GLN A 58 -14.95 -21.38 -14.45
CA GLN A 58 -15.64 -20.82 -13.29
C GLN A 58 -15.43 -19.30 -13.13
N ALA A 59 -14.46 -18.72 -13.84
CA ALA A 59 -14.21 -17.28 -13.82
C ALA A 59 -15.16 -16.49 -14.74
N LEU A 60 -15.84 -17.15 -15.68
CA LEU A 60 -16.69 -16.48 -16.66
C LEU A 60 -17.81 -15.69 -15.98
N ARG A 61 -17.88 -14.38 -16.28
CA ARG A 61 -18.88 -13.44 -15.74
C ARG A 61 -18.81 -13.23 -14.22
N GLU A 62 -17.69 -13.59 -13.60
CA GLU A 62 -17.46 -13.41 -12.18
C GLU A 62 -16.53 -12.23 -11.90
N ALA A 63 -16.78 -11.53 -10.79
CA ALA A 63 -15.85 -10.56 -10.23
C ALA A 63 -15.09 -11.16 -9.03
N PHE A 64 -13.79 -10.92 -8.98
CA PHE A 64 -12.91 -11.42 -7.91
C PHE A 64 -12.13 -10.28 -7.27
N ASN A 65 -12.07 -10.28 -5.95
CA ASN A 65 -11.05 -9.52 -5.25
C ASN A 65 -9.72 -10.28 -5.34
N VAL A 66 -8.66 -9.54 -5.63
CA VAL A 66 -7.28 -10.05 -5.65
C VAL A 66 -6.52 -9.27 -4.60
N SER A 67 -5.99 -9.97 -3.60
CA SER A 67 -5.25 -9.38 -2.49
C SER A 67 -4.21 -10.35 -1.95
N ALA A 68 -3.37 -9.91 -1.01
CA ALA A 68 -2.38 -10.76 -0.34
C ALA A 68 -3.02 -11.92 0.45
N ARG A 69 -2.16 -12.84 0.90
CA ARG A 69 -2.55 -14.01 1.71
C ARG A 69 -3.30 -13.62 2.98
N GLU A 70 -2.86 -12.53 3.59
CA GLU A 70 -3.33 -11.96 4.85
C GLU A 70 -3.16 -10.44 4.76
N SER A 71 -4.18 -9.69 5.20
CA SER A 71 -4.08 -8.24 5.36
C SER A 71 -3.19 -7.88 6.56
N ALA A 72 -2.64 -6.68 6.57
CA ALA A 72 -1.80 -6.18 7.65
C ALA A 72 -2.32 -4.82 8.13
N SER A 73 -2.06 -4.47 9.37
CA SER A 73 -2.32 -3.13 9.90
C SER A 73 -1.39 -2.09 9.25
N HIS A 74 -1.80 -0.82 9.25
CA HIS A 74 -0.95 0.28 8.79
C HIS A 74 0.40 0.31 9.52
N LEU A 75 0.41 -0.03 10.81
CA LEU A 75 1.63 -0.13 11.60
C LEU A 75 2.55 -1.23 11.07
N GLU A 76 2.04 -2.44 10.89
CA GLU A 76 2.81 -3.59 10.38
C GLU A 76 3.35 -3.33 8.96
N ILE A 77 2.57 -2.66 8.10
CA ILE A 77 3.01 -2.26 6.76
C ILE A 77 4.21 -1.32 6.82
N VAL A 78 4.13 -0.27 7.64
CA VAL A 78 5.22 0.71 7.78
C VAL A 78 6.44 0.07 8.45
N GLN A 79 6.25 -0.77 9.45
CA GLN A 79 7.32 -1.50 10.11
C GLN A 79 8.06 -2.43 9.14
N ALA A 80 7.33 -3.21 8.33
CA ALA A 80 7.93 -4.08 7.33
C ALA A 80 8.78 -3.30 6.31
N MET A 81 8.36 -2.10 5.92
CA MET A 81 9.16 -1.23 5.05
C MET A 81 10.44 -0.71 5.73
N ILE A 82 10.35 -0.33 7.01
CA ILE A 82 11.51 0.14 7.79
C ILE A 82 12.52 -0.99 7.98
N GLU A 83 12.05 -2.18 8.34
CA GLU A 83 12.86 -3.38 8.54
C GLU A 83 13.57 -3.80 7.24
N ALA A 84 12.84 -3.88 6.12
CA ALA A 84 13.40 -4.26 4.82
C ALA A 84 14.49 -3.30 4.32
N THR A 85 14.42 -2.03 4.72
CA THR A 85 15.41 -1.01 4.32
C THR A 85 16.53 -0.81 5.33
N GLY A 86 16.43 -1.41 6.52
CA GLY A 86 17.37 -1.17 7.63
C GLY A 86 17.35 0.28 8.12
N SER A 87 16.25 1.01 7.91
CA SER A 87 16.16 2.43 8.22
C SER A 87 16.09 2.70 9.74
N PRO A 88 16.71 3.79 10.24
CA PRO A 88 16.55 4.22 11.63
C PRO A 88 15.22 4.95 11.91
N SER A 89 14.34 5.05 10.91
CA SER A 89 13.04 5.70 11.03
C SER A 89 12.21 5.13 12.18
N ARG A 90 11.54 6.02 12.92
CA ARG A 90 10.60 5.65 13.97
C ARG A 90 9.18 5.92 13.54
N VAL A 91 8.25 5.06 13.97
CA VAL A 91 6.82 5.25 13.75
C VAL A 91 6.22 6.10 14.88
N LEU A 92 5.45 7.11 14.51
CA LEU A 92 4.72 7.99 15.41
C LEU A 92 3.22 7.83 15.17
N CYS A 93 2.51 7.35 16.18
CA CYS A 93 1.05 7.25 16.14
C CYS A 93 0.44 8.62 16.48
N ILE A 94 -0.33 9.19 15.55
CA ILE A 94 -1.00 10.49 15.72
C ILE A 94 -2.49 10.23 15.92
N PRO A 95 -3.12 10.76 16.99
CA PRO A 95 -4.56 10.63 17.19
C PRO A 95 -5.34 10.97 15.92
N ALA A 96 -6.28 10.09 15.53
CA ALA A 96 -6.97 10.21 14.25
C ALA A 96 -7.64 11.58 14.00
N PRO A 97 -8.26 12.26 15.00
CA PRO A 97 -8.79 13.61 14.81
C PRO A 97 -7.71 14.64 14.48
N LEU A 98 -6.53 14.55 15.09
CA LEU A 98 -5.40 15.44 14.83
C LEU A 98 -4.82 15.19 13.44
N ALA A 99 -4.64 13.92 13.06
CA ALA A 99 -4.18 13.56 11.73
C ALA A 99 -5.16 14.08 10.65
N ARG A 100 -6.47 13.95 10.87
CA ARG A 100 -7.50 14.47 9.96
C ARG A 100 -7.47 15.99 9.86
N ALA A 101 -7.35 16.70 10.99
CA ALA A 101 -7.23 18.15 11.00
C ALA A 101 -5.98 18.64 10.27
N ALA A 102 -4.84 17.96 10.45
CA ALA A 102 -3.59 18.29 9.76
C ALA A 102 -3.70 18.11 8.24
N LEU A 103 -4.32 17.03 7.76
CA LEU A 103 -4.57 16.81 6.33
C LEU A 103 -5.56 17.83 5.76
N TRP A 104 -6.60 18.18 6.51
CA TRP A 104 -7.54 19.22 6.11
C TRP A 104 -6.86 20.60 6.00
N ALA A 105 -6.04 20.97 7.00
CA ALA A 105 -5.29 22.22 6.98
C ALA A 105 -4.25 22.23 5.85
N GLY A 106 -3.54 21.12 5.61
CA GLY A 106 -2.60 20.97 4.50
C GLY A 106 -3.28 21.13 3.13
N ARG A 107 -4.52 20.65 2.99
CA ARG A 107 -5.36 20.88 1.80
C ARG A 107 -5.73 22.36 1.65
N LEU A 108 -6.18 23.01 2.73
CA LEU A 108 -6.53 24.44 2.72
C LEU A 108 -5.33 25.32 2.36
N LEU A 109 -4.16 25.00 2.89
CA LEU A 109 -2.91 25.71 2.64
C LEU A 109 -2.22 25.30 1.32
N ARG A 110 -2.83 24.40 0.52
CA ARG A 110 -2.28 23.88 -0.74
C ARG A 110 -0.85 23.31 -0.61
N VAL A 111 -0.53 22.75 0.56
CA VAL A 111 0.76 22.11 0.85
C VAL A 111 0.81 20.71 0.23
N HIS A 112 -0.35 20.11 -0.04
CA HIS A 112 -0.47 18.84 -0.74
C HIS A 112 -1.74 18.77 -1.59
N ASP A 113 -1.69 17.98 -2.67
CA ASP A 113 -2.83 17.73 -3.56
C ASP A 113 -3.54 16.40 -3.27
N LEU A 114 -3.55 15.97 -2.00
CA LEU A 114 -4.26 14.77 -1.56
C LEU A 114 -5.77 14.88 -1.85
N PRO A 115 -6.30 14.08 -2.79
CA PRO A 115 -7.73 14.05 -3.06
C PRO A 115 -8.49 13.62 -1.80
N ALA A 116 -9.67 14.19 -1.56
CA ALA A 116 -10.52 13.82 -0.42
C ALA A 116 -10.87 12.32 -0.40
N CYS A 117 -10.88 11.65 -1.56
CA CYS A 117 -11.10 10.20 -1.61
C CYS A 117 -10.00 9.37 -0.95
N GLN A 118 -8.79 9.91 -0.77
CA GLN A 118 -7.70 9.21 -0.07
C GLN A 118 -7.85 9.20 1.46
N ASP A 119 -8.73 10.06 2.00
CA ASP A 119 -9.13 10.01 3.41
C ASP A 119 -9.74 8.63 3.74
N GLY A 120 -10.38 7.99 2.74
CA GLY A 120 -10.89 6.62 2.79
C GLY A 120 -9.82 5.59 3.15
N TYR A 121 -8.59 5.75 2.66
CA TYR A 121 -7.52 4.79 2.91
C TYR A 121 -6.93 4.95 4.31
N LEU A 122 -6.72 6.20 4.75
CA LEU A 122 -6.04 6.48 6.02
C LEU A 122 -6.94 6.28 7.25
N PHE A 123 -8.24 6.44 7.09
CA PHE A 123 -9.18 6.46 8.21
C PHE A 123 -10.27 5.39 8.18
N HIS A 124 -10.32 4.55 7.15
CA HIS A 124 -11.28 3.43 7.07
C HIS A 124 -10.56 2.10 6.82
N PRO A 125 -11.07 1.00 7.41
CA PRO A 125 -10.46 -0.32 7.23
C PRO A 125 -10.55 -0.76 5.77
N ASN A 126 -9.41 -1.07 5.16
CA ASN A 126 -9.33 -1.68 3.83
C ASN A 126 -8.89 -3.14 3.97
N ARG A 127 -9.85 -4.05 3.81
CA ARG A 127 -9.61 -5.49 3.74
C ARG A 127 -10.50 -6.10 2.67
N TYR A 128 -9.96 -6.98 1.86
CA TYR A 128 -10.72 -7.64 0.80
C TYR A 128 -10.75 -9.15 1.01
N SER A 129 -11.94 -9.76 0.98
CA SER A 129 -12.05 -11.22 1.03
C SER A 129 -11.62 -11.81 -0.31
N ILE A 130 -10.62 -12.69 -0.26
CA ILE A 130 -10.12 -13.48 -1.41
C ILE A 130 -10.63 -14.93 -1.42
N GLU A 131 -11.59 -15.27 -0.54
CA GLU A 131 -12.12 -16.63 -0.42
C GLU A 131 -12.74 -17.15 -1.72
N LYS A 132 -13.44 -16.27 -2.45
CA LYS A 132 -14.04 -16.62 -3.73
C LYS A 132 -12.96 -16.96 -4.77
N ALA A 133 -11.88 -16.18 -4.83
CA ALA A 133 -10.76 -16.43 -5.74
C ALA A 133 -10.04 -17.73 -5.37
N ARG A 134 -9.83 -17.99 -4.07
CA ARG A 134 -9.26 -19.26 -3.58
C ARG A 134 -10.12 -20.46 -4.03
N ARG A 135 -11.42 -20.39 -3.77
CA ARG A 135 -12.35 -21.51 -4.04
C ARG A 135 -12.55 -21.79 -5.52
N LEU A 136 -12.74 -20.74 -6.34
CA LEU A 136 -13.12 -20.92 -7.76
C LEU A 136 -11.93 -20.92 -8.71
N LEU A 137 -10.85 -20.21 -8.38
CA LEU A 137 -9.69 -20.08 -9.26
C LEU A 137 -8.50 -20.94 -8.81
N GLY A 138 -8.45 -21.33 -7.54
CA GLY A 138 -7.23 -21.88 -6.92
C GLY A 138 -6.19 -20.80 -6.61
N TYR A 139 -6.62 -19.54 -6.49
CA TYR A 139 -5.73 -18.42 -6.20
C TYR A 139 -5.04 -18.59 -4.85
N SER A 140 -3.71 -18.59 -4.83
CA SER A 140 -2.91 -18.83 -3.64
C SER A 140 -1.75 -17.83 -3.58
N PRO A 141 -2.01 -16.61 -3.06
CA PRO A 141 -0.99 -15.58 -2.96
C PRO A 141 0.15 -16.01 -2.04
N ALA A 142 1.38 -15.70 -2.45
CA ALA A 142 2.58 -16.08 -1.72
C ALA A 142 2.85 -15.16 -0.53
N LEU A 143 2.62 -13.85 -0.69
CA LEU A 143 3.03 -12.85 0.30
C LEU A 143 1.86 -12.36 1.16
N SER A 144 2.19 -11.98 2.39
CA SER A 144 1.30 -11.14 3.22
C SER A 144 1.33 -9.69 2.74
N ALA A 145 0.37 -8.87 3.15
CA ALA A 145 0.34 -7.45 2.80
C ALA A 145 1.61 -6.71 3.29
N ALA A 146 2.09 -7.01 4.49
CA ALA A 146 3.33 -6.46 5.02
C ALA A 146 4.57 -6.87 4.20
N ALA A 147 4.67 -8.15 3.81
CA ALA A 147 5.77 -8.62 2.96
C ALA A 147 5.72 -8.01 1.55
N ALA A 148 4.52 -7.83 0.97
CA ALA A 148 4.36 -7.14 -0.29
C ALA A 148 4.81 -5.66 -0.20
N ALA A 149 4.50 -4.99 0.92
CA ALA A 149 4.97 -3.63 1.19
C ALA A 149 6.51 -3.54 1.30
N ALA A 150 7.16 -4.53 1.92
CA ALA A 150 8.62 -4.62 1.95
C ALA A 150 9.23 -4.70 0.53
N VAL A 151 8.70 -5.59 -0.32
CA VAL A 151 9.14 -5.71 -1.72
C VAL A 151 8.96 -4.40 -2.48
N LEU A 152 7.87 -3.67 -2.22
CA LEU A 152 7.62 -2.38 -2.87
C LEU A 152 8.70 -1.34 -2.55
N ILE A 153 9.05 -1.17 -1.27
CA ILE A 153 10.05 -0.17 -0.88
C ILE A 153 11.47 -0.56 -1.31
N GLU A 154 11.79 -1.85 -1.33
CA GLU A 154 13.09 -2.34 -1.85
C GLU A 154 13.25 -2.00 -3.33
N GLY A 155 12.23 -2.27 -4.15
CA GLY A 155 12.25 -1.86 -5.55
C GLY A 155 12.29 -0.33 -5.69
N TYR A 156 11.53 0.39 -4.86
CA TYR A 156 11.52 1.86 -4.90
C TYR A 156 12.88 2.45 -4.57
N ARG A 157 13.65 1.85 -3.65
CA ARG A 157 14.99 2.30 -3.27
C ARG A 157 15.93 2.36 -4.49
N GLU A 158 15.83 1.39 -5.39
CA GLU A 158 16.63 1.35 -6.63
C GLU A 158 16.14 2.36 -7.67
N ASP A 159 14.81 2.49 -7.81
CA ASP A 159 14.21 3.36 -8.84
C ASP A 159 14.00 4.82 -8.38
N ARG A 160 14.35 5.13 -7.12
CA ARG A 160 14.00 6.37 -6.40
C ARG A 160 14.31 7.63 -7.19
N ASP A 161 15.53 7.74 -7.71
CA ASP A 161 15.98 8.93 -8.43
C ASP A 161 15.28 9.09 -9.78
N ALA A 162 15.03 7.97 -10.48
CA ALA A 162 14.28 7.98 -11.72
C ALA A 162 12.83 8.41 -11.50
N VAL A 163 12.18 7.88 -10.45
CA VAL A 163 10.81 8.24 -10.07
C VAL A 163 10.71 9.72 -9.69
N ARG A 164 11.64 10.23 -8.87
CA ARG A 164 11.68 11.65 -8.46
C ARG A 164 11.87 12.60 -9.65
N ARG A 165 12.68 12.23 -10.64
CA ARG A 165 12.84 13.03 -11.87
C ARG A 165 11.54 13.09 -12.66
N ARG A 166 10.82 11.98 -12.77
CA ARG A 166 9.53 11.90 -13.48
C ARG A 166 8.40 12.62 -12.75
N SER A 167 8.36 12.53 -11.41
CA SER A 167 7.29 13.11 -10.60
C SER A 167 7.33 14.64 -10.47
N ARG A 168 8.42 15.30 -10.92
CA ARG A 168 8.51 16.77 -11.01
C ARG A 168 7.69 17.37 -12.17
N GLY A 169 7.13 16.54 -13.04
CA GLY A 169 6.41 16.95 -14.25
C GLY A 169 4.90 16.71 -14.25
N TYR A 170 4.26 16.53 -13.08
CA TYR A 170 2.81 16.31 -12.95
C TYR A 170 2.13 17.42 -12.16
#